data_AF-A0A9W9NIH7-F1
#
_entry.id   AF-A0A9W9NIH7-F1
#
_cell.length_a   1.000
_cell.length_b   1.000
_cell.length_c   1.000
_cell.angle_alpha   90.00
_cell.angle_beta   90.00
_cell.angle_gamma   90.00
#
_symmetry.space_group_name_H-M   'P 1'
#
loop_
_entity.id
_entity.type
_entity.pdbx_description
1 polymer ?
#
loop_
_entity_poly.entity_id
_entity_poly.type
_entity_poly.pdbx_seq_one_letter_code
_entity_poly.pdbx_strand_id
1 'polypeptide(L)'
;MSGVHAISPVVHPPTILKLYNTFWNWYDYSSYSGEPCPIPSFIPLLYAIWYGGSVTVSIRTIKAEFNAASRDALSIMYCEASTRWLAKISFPRSPSLQGLSAYLIVQTILAKEEEPLTSSLFVSLAMRVAQTMGLHRDPANFQIEPCEAEYRRRLWWHIIHMDGVVAMSSGLPPLVSDENYWDVRETSEIKDTQLGTPAADTYNQFIASNQRLPDDPDDPTVCGGPSW
;
A
#
# COMPACT_ATOMS: atom_id res chain seq x y z
N MET A 1 4.05 7.93 -18.69
CA MET A 1 5.02 7.83 -17.57
C MET A 1 5.09 6.37 -17.19
N SER A 2 6.24 5.71 -17.35
CA SER A 2 6.43 4.34 -16.84
C SER A 2 6.60 4.45 -15.32
N GLY A 3 5.55 4.07 -14.59
CA GLY A 3 5.57 4.01 -13.13
C GLY A 3 6.29 2.74 -12.66
N VAL A 4 6.87 2.79 -11.46
CA VAL A 4 7.35 1.58 -10.79
C VAL A 4 6.12 0.78 -10.37
N HIS A 5 5.88 -0.35 -11.04
CA HIS A 5 4.89 -1.33 -10.61
C HIS A 5 5.55 -2.28 -9.61
N ALA A 6 5.07 -2.27 -8.37
CA ALA A 6 5.47 -3.29 -7.40
C ALA A 6 4.91 -4.65 -7.84
N ILE A 7 5.66 -5.74 -7.59
CA ILE A 7 5.20 -7.11 -7.86
C ILE A 7 3.89 -7.41 -7.12
N SER A 8 3.68 -6.79 -5.95
CA SER A 8 2.36 -6.63 -5.33
C SER A 8 2.25 -5.22 -4.73
N PRO A 9 1.35 -4.36 -5.22
CA PRO A 9 1.22 -3.01 -4.68
C PRO A 9 0.58 -3.04 -3.29
N VAL A 10 1.23 -2.41 -2.31
CA VAL A 10 0.74 -2.28 -0.92
C VAL A 10 -0.66 -1.67 -0.86
N VAL A 11 -1.00 -0.82 -1.83
CA VAL A 11 -2.24 -0.07 -1.90
C VAL A 11 -3.14 -0.52 -3.05
N HIS A 12 -4.45 -0.34 -2.89
CA HIS A 12 -5.44 -0.50 -3.95
C HIS A 12 -5.64 0.85 -4.67
N PRO A 13 -5.13 1.06 -5.90
CA PRO A 13 -5.10 2.37 -6.56
C PRO A 13 -6.47 3.04 -6.73
N PRO A 14 -7.56 2.36 -7.11
CA PRO A 14 -8.89 2.98 -7.17
C PRO A 14 -9.37 3.51 -5.81
N THR A 15 -9.08 2.79 -4.72
CA THR A 15 -9.39 3.28 -3.36
C THR A 15 -8.56 4.52 -3.04
N ILE A 16 -7.26 4.51 -3.35
CA ILE A 16 -6.37 5.66 -3.12
C ILE A 16 -6.82 6.88 -3.94
N LEU A 17 -7.23 6.68 -5.18
CA LEU A 17 -7.73 7.76 -6.04
C LEU A 17 -9.00 8.40 -5.46
N LYS A 18 -9.94 7.59 -4.93
CA LYS A 18 -11.12 8.10 -4.22
C LYS A 18 -10.71 8.94 -3.00
N LEU A 19 -9.80 8.43 -2.17
CA LEU A 19 -9.29 9.16 -1.00
C LEU A 19 -8.58 10.46 -1.38
N TYR A 20 -7.79 10.44 -2.46
CA TYR A 20 -7.11 11.60 -3.01
C TYR A 20 -8.10 12.69 -3.41
N ASN A 21 -9.12 12.33 -4.20
CA ASN A 21 -10.14 13.28 -4.64
C ASN A 21 -10.93 13.83 -3.44
N THR A 22 -11.29 12.99 -2.46
CA THR A 22 -11.95 13.44 -1.23
C THR A 22 -11.08 14.43 -0.45
N PHE A 23 -9.77 14.16 -0.33
CA PHE A 23 -8.84 15.04 0.36
C PHE A 23 -8.72 16.40 -0.32
N TRP A 24 -8.52 16.44 -1.65
CA TRP A 24 -8.36 17.70 -2.37
C TRP A 24 -9.64 18.51 -2.46
N ASN A 25 -10.79 17.85 -2.63
CA ASN A 25 -12.09 18.53 -2.55
C ASN A 25 -12.26 19.19 -1.17
N TRP A 26 -11.96 18.48 -0.07
CA TRP A 26 -11.99 19.09 1.25
C TRP A 26 -10.95 20.22 1.40
N TYR A 27 -9.73 20.03 0.89
CA TYR A 27 -8.66 21.00 1.01
C TYR A 27 -9.01 22.32 0.31
N ASP A 28 -9.56 22.24 -0.90
CA ASP A 28 -9.86 23.41 -1.73
C ASP A 28 -11.07 24.19 -1.21
N TYR A 29 -12.10 23.51 -0.69
CA TYR A 29 -13.36 24.14 -0.31
C TYR A 29 -13.53 24.39 1.20
N SER A 30 -12.95 23.54 2.05
CA SER A 30 -13.24 23.50 3.50
C SER A 30 -12.02 23.68 4.40
N SER A 31 -10.77 23.65 3.90
CA SER A 31 -9.60 23.78 4.79
C SER A 31 -9.55 25.12 5.54
N TYR A 32 -10.05 26.19 4.92
CA TYR A 32 -10.10 27.53 5.50
C TYR A 32 -11.34 27.77 6.40
N SER A 33 -12.35 26.89 6.35
CA SER A 33 -13.57 27.03 7.16
C SER A 33 -13.38 26.53 8.60
N GLY A 34 -12.24 25.90 8.91
CA GLY A 34 -11.94 25.29 10.20
C GLY A 34 -12.52 23.87 10.35
N GLU A 35 -13.18 23.33 9.32
CA GLU A 35 -13.64 21.94 9.31
C GLU A 35 -12.45 20.97 9.37
N PRO A 36 -12.48 19.95 10.22
CA PRO A 36 -11.40 18.98 10.30
C PRO A 36 -11.30 18.15 9.02
N CYS A 37 -10.10 17.66 8.71
CA CYS A 37 -9.89 16.74 7.59
C CYS A 37 -10.76 15.48 7.78
N PRO A 38 -11.53 15.04 6.76
CA PRO A 38 -12.44 13.92 6.91
C PRO A 38 -11.72 12.59 7.19
N ILE A 39 -10.52 12.43 6.62
CA ILE A 39 -9.72 11.20 6.77
C ILE A 39 -8.26 11.58 7.10
N PRO A 40 -7.96 11.97 8.35
CA PRO A 40 -6.62 12.42 8.73
C PRO A 40 -5.54 11.35 8.53
N SER A 41 -5.90 10.08 8.60
CA SER A 41 -5.00 8.95 8.38
C SER A 41 -4.53 8.81 6.93
N PHE A 42 -5.20 9.45 5.98
CA PHE A 42 -4.77 9.48 4.58
C PHE A 42 -3.57 10.43 4.36
N ILE A 43 -3.40 11.46 5.20
CA ILE A 43 -2.33 12.44 5.05
C ILE A 43 -0.93 11.81 5.10
N PRO A 44 -0.57 10.98 6.11
CA PRO A 44 0.74 10.34 6.10
C PRO A 44 0.93 9.39 4.92
N LEU A 45 -0.14 8.76 4.43
CA LEU A 45 -0.10 7.90 3.24
C LEU A 45 0.16 8.71 1.97
N LEU A 46 -0.47 9.87 1.82
CA LEU A 46 -0.24 10.78 0.70
C LEU A 46 1.23 11.22 0.65
N TYR A 47 1.80 11.61 1.80
CA TYR A 47 3.23 11.93 1.89
C TYR A 47 4.13 10.71 1.62
N ALA A 48 3.76 9.51 2.06
CA ALA A 48 4.51 8.29 1.77
C ALA A 48 4.52 7.95 0.28
N ILE A 49 3.41 8.16 -0.43
CA ILE A 49 3.31 8.00 -1.89
C ILE A 49 4.21 9.04 -2.58
N TRP A 50 4.18 10.30 -2.15
CA TRP A 50 5.08 11.33 -2.69
C TRP A 50 6.54 11.04 -2.41
N TYR A 51 6.87 10.49 -1.24
CA TYR A 51 8.21 10.02 -0.92
C TYR A 51 8.66 8.92 -1.91
N GLY A 52 7.83 7.89 -2.12
CA GLY A 52 8.07 6.86 -3.15
C GLY A 52 8.22 7.43 -4.56
N GLY A 53 7.42 8.45 -4.91
CA GLY A 53 7.56 9.19 -6.16
C GLY A 53 8.89 9.92 -6.25
N SER A 54 9.31 10.63 -5.21
CA SER A 54 10.54 11.43 -5.19
C SER A 54 11.81 10.59 -5.38
N VAL A 55 11.84 9.36 -4.85
CA VAL A 55 12.99 8.47 -5.00
C VAL A 55 13.05 7.81 -6.39
N THR A 56 11.91 7.68 -7.09
CA THR A 56 11.82 7.00 -8.40
C THR A 56 11.79 7.95 -9.58
N VAL A 57 11.30 9.17 -9.41
CA VAL A 57 11.10 10.12 -10.51
C VAL A 57 12.44 10.59 -11.10
N SER A 58 12.42 10.90 -12.40
CA SER A 58 13.61 11.36 -13.12
C SER A 58 14.12 12.69 -12.54
N ILE A 59 15.45 12.88 -12.49
CA ILE A 59 16.04 14.13 -12.01
C ILE A 59 15.64 15.34 -12.88
N ARG A 60 15.29 15.11 -14.15
CA ARG A 60 14.78 16.15 -15.06
C ARG A 60 13.42 16.66 -14.60
N THR A 61 12.52 15.74 -14.27
CA THR A 61 11.20 16.06 -13.73
C THR A 61 11.32 16.75 -12.38
N ILE A 62 12.23 16.31 -11.50
CA ILE A 62 12.50 17.00 -10.24
C ILE A 62 12.83 18.46 -10.53
N LYS A 63 13.84 18.75 -11.35
CA LYS A 63 14.24 20.14 -11.66
C LYS A 63 13.17 20.97 -12.36
N ALA A 64 12.32 20.35 -13.18
CA ALA A 64 11.29 21.05 -13.96
C ALA A 64 10.05 21.39 -13.12
N GLU A 65 9.60 20.45 -12.29
CA GLU A 65 8.31 20.54 -11.60
C GLU A 65 8.44 20.88 -10.11
N PHE A 66 9.57 20.53 -9.49
CA PHE A 66 9.83 20.71 -8.08
C PHE A 66 11.05 21.64 -7.95
N ASN A 67 10.86 22.86 -7.45
CA ASN A 67 11.95 23.82 -7.24
C ASN A 67 12.90 23.39 -6.09
N ALA A 68 13.33 22.13 -6.08
CA ALA A 68 14.12 21.45 -5.08
C ALA A 68 15.59 21.37 -5.53
N ALA A 69 16.50 21.55 -4.58
CA ALA A 69 17.94 21.55 -4.84
C ALA A 69 18.48 20.17 -5.28
N SER A 70 17.90 19.09 -4.77
CA SER A 70 18.30 17.70 -5.08
C SER A 70 17.15 16.72 -4.85
N ARG A 71 17.32 15.48 -5.34
CA ARG A 71 16.42 14.36 -5.03
C ARG A 71 16.35 14.12 -3.52
N ASP A 72 17.50 14.12 -2.86
CA ASP A 72 17.60 13.82 -1.42
C ASP A 72 16.86 14.86 -0.60
N ALA A 73 16.99 16.15 -0.94
CA ALA A 73 16.27 17.22 -0.26
C ALA A 73 14.75 17.05 -0.34
N LEU A 74 14.23 16.69 -1.52
CA LEU A 74 12.80 16.42 -1.71
C LEU A 74 12.35 15.15 -0.97
N SER A 75 13.18 14.11 -1.02
CA SER A 75 12.90 12.80 -0.42
C SER A 75 12.85 12.88 1.10
N ILE A 76 13.84 13.56 1.72
CA ILE A 76 13.89 13.82 3.16
C ILE A 76 12.66 14.62 3.61
N MET A 77 12.29 15.67 2.87
CA MET A 77 11.11 16.48 3.20
C MET A 77 9.83 15.64 3.28
N TYR A 78 9.57 14.78 2.29
CA TYR A 78 8.37 13.94 2.28
C TYR A 78 8.43 12.81 3.32
N CYS A 79 9.60 12.22 3.55
CA CYS A 79 9.80 11.21 4.60
C CYS A 79 9.52 11.79 6.00
N GLU A 80 10.10 12.95 6.32
CA GLU A 80 9.88 13.64 7.58
C GLU A 80 8.41 14.05 7.77
N ALA A 81 7.78 14.55 6.70
CA ALA A 81 6.36 14.90 6.72
C ALA A 81 5.49 13.68 7.01
N SER A 82 5.73 12.54 6.36
CA SER A 82 4.99 11.30 6.62
C SER A 82 5.17 10.84 8.06
N THR A 83 6.40 10.84 8.58
CA THR A 83 6.72 10.47 9.98
C THR A 83 6.02 11.39 10.98
N ARG A 84 6.03 12.70 10.75
CA ARG A 84 5.34 13.68 11.60
C ARG A 84 3.84 13.44 11.63
N TRP A 85 3.24 13.15 10.48
CA TRP A 85 1.80 12.88 10.40
C TRP A 85 1.41 11.53 11.00
N LEU A 86 2.25 10.49 10.87
CA LEU A 86 2.07 9.22 11.57
C LEU A 86 2.00 9.43 13.10
N ALA A 87 2.91 10.23 13.65
CA ALA A 87 2.87 10.60 15.06
C ALA A 87 1.61 11.39 15.41
N LYS A 88 1.19 12.34 14.55
CA LYS A 88 -0.01 13.17 14.76
C LYS A 88 -1.31 12.36 14.78
N ILE A 89 -1.42 11.31 13.97
CA ILE A 89 -2.56 10.37 14.02
C ILE A 89 -2.41 9.30 15.11
N SER A 90 -1.40 9.41 15.99
CA SER A 90 -1.12 8.47 17.06
C SER A 90 -0.83 7.03 16.60
N PHE A 91 -0.30 6.84 15.39
CA PHE A 91 0.22 5.54 14.97
C PHE A 91 1.46 5.17 15.81
N PRO A 92 1.65 3.91 16.27
CA PRO A 92 0.82 2.71 16.05
C PRO A 92 -0.32 2.50 17.08
N ARG A 93 -0.50 3.40 18.05
CA ARG A 93 -1.52 3.26 19.12
C ARG A 93 -2.95 3.34 18.62
N SER A 94 -3.19 4.08 17.54
CA SER A 94 -4.48 4.17 16.85
C SER A 94 -4.28 3.78 15.38
N PRO A 95 -4.19 2.47 15.06
CA PRO A 95 -3.84 2.02 13.73
C PRO A 95 -5.02 2.15 12.76
N SER A 96 -4.70 2.44 11.50
CA SER A 96 -5.64 2.40 10.37
C SER A 96 -4.93 1.80 9.16
N LEU A 97 -5.69 1.37 8.14
CA LEU A 97 -5.10 0.83 6.91
C LEU A 97 -4.17 1.85 6.26
N GLN A 98 -4.58 3.12 6.20
CA GLN A 98 -3.77 4.19 5.62
C GLN A 98 -2.50 4.47 6.44
N GLY A 99 -2.59 4.47 7.77
CA GLY A 99 -1.43 4.64 8.65
C GLY A 99 -0.42 3.50 8.51
N LEU A 100 -0.90 2.24 8.49
CA LEU A 100 -0.04 1.08 8.28
C LEU A 100 0.61 1.09 6.89
N SER A 101 -0.14 1.39 5.83
CA SER A 101 0.40 1.51 4.47
C SER A 101 1.45 2.61 4.38
N ALA A 102 1.22 3.77 5.01
CA ALA A 102 2.18 4.86 5.04
C ALA A 102 3.48 4.42 5.71
N TYR A 103 3.36 3.78 6.88
CA TYR A 103 4.49 3.22 7.61
C TYR A 103 5.27 2.20 6.76
N LEU A 104 4.59 1.25 6.13
CA LEU A 104 5.21 0.24 5.29
C LEU A 104 5.93 0.83 4.08
N ILE A 105 5.32 1.78 3.37
CA ILE A 105 5.94 2.42 2.21
C ILE A 105 7.22 3.16 2.62
N VAL A 106 7.16 3.98 3.68
CA VAL A 106 8.34 4.73 4.18
C VAL A 106 9.46 3.78 4.59
N GLN A 107 9.15 2.79 5.44
CA GLN A 107 10.15 1.86 5.96
C GLN A 107 10.73 0.96 4.87
N THR A 108 9.94 0.52 3.89
CA THR A 108 10.43 -0.30 2.77
C THR A 108 11.42 0.47 1.89
N ILE A 109 11.22 1.78 1.71
CA ILE A 109 12.17 2.61 0.96
C ILE A 109 13.46 2.81 1.77
N LEU A 110 13.35 3.09 3.06
CA LEU A 110 14.49 3.27 3.97
C LEU A 110 15.31 1.99 4.17
N ALA A 111 14.66 0.82 4.18
CA ALA A 111 15.30 -0.48 4.39
C ALA A 111 16.45 -0.78 3.42
N LYS A 112 16.50 -0.10 2.26
CA LYS A 112 17.62 -0.21 1.31
C LYS A 112 18.94 0.35 1.85
N GLU A 113 18.87 1.24 2.83
CA GLU A 113 20.01 1.98 3.39
C GLU A 113 20.28 1.62 4.85
N GLU A 114 19.41 0.81 5.48
CA GLU A 114 19.47 0.49 6.91
C GLU A 114 20.15 -0.85 7.21
N GLU A 115 20.70 -0.94 8.42
CA GLU A 115 21.24 -2.19 8.96
C GLU A 115 20.14 -3.26 9.13
N PRO A 116 20.45 -4.56 8.96
CA PRO A 116 19.47 -5.65 9.03
C PRO A 116 18.65 -5.68 10.33
N LEU A 117 19.26 -5.29 11.46
CA LEU A 117 18.58 -5.23 12.76
C LEU A 117 17.49 -4.16 12.80
N THR A 118 17.75 -2.97 12.24
CA THR A 118 16.74 -1.89 12.15
C THR A 118 15.58 -2.35 11.28
N SER A 119 15.90 -3.02 10.17
CA SER A 119 14.89 -3.60 9.28
C SER A 119 14.00 -4.63 10.00
N SER A 120 14.59 -5.49 10.83
CA SER A 120 13.84 -6.46 11.65
C SER A 120 12.89 -5.81 12.65
N LEU A 121 13.29 -4.71 13.28
CA LEU A 121 12.46 -4.01 14.26
C LEU A 121 11.20 -3.40 13.63
N PHE A 122 11.31 -2.76 12.46
CA PHE A 122 10.14 -2.16 11.83
C PHE A 122 9.16 -3.23 11.33
N VAL A 123 9.67 -4.33 10.76
CA VAL A 123 8.81 -5.45 10.31
C VAL A 123 8.08 -6.06 11.51
N SER A 124 8.77 -6.22 12.65
CA SER A 124 8.17 -6.69 13.89
C SER A 124 7.03 -5.79 14.38
N LEU A 125 7.20 -4.47 14.29
CA LEU A 125 6.14 -3.52 14.64
C LEU A 125 4.96 -3.62 13.66
N ALA A 126 5.23 -3.63 12.35
CA ALA A 126 4.19 -3.75 11.33
C ALA A 126 3.37 -5.04 11.48
N MET A 127 4.05 -6.18 11.72
CA MET A 127 3.42 -7.47 12.00
C MET A 127 2.48 -7.38 13.21
N ARG A 128 2.94 -6.80 14.32
CA ARG A 128 2.10 -6.67 15.53
C ARG A 128 0.90 -5.76 15.31
N VAL A 129 1.07 -4.66 14.57
CA VAL A 129 -0.04 -3.76 14.20
C VAL A 129 -1.04 -4.48 13.30
N ALA A 130 -0.58 -5.20 12.27
CA ALA A 130 -1.42 -5.98 11.37
C ALA A 130 -2.21 -7.05 12.12
N GLN A 131 -1.59 -7.78 13.04
CA GLN A 131 -2.28 -8.75 13.89
C GLN A 131 -3.34 -8.09 14.77
N THR A 132 -3.01 -6.94 15.39
CA THR A 132 -3.95 -6.15 16.21
C THR A 132 -5.17 -5.68 15.40
N MET A 133 -4.97 -5.38 14.12
CA MET A 133 -6.04 -5.00 13.18
C MET A 133 -6.79 -6.21 12.58
N GLY A 134 -6.40 -7.44 12.92
CA GLY A 134 -7.00 -8.67 12.39
C GLY A 134 -6.58 -9.03 10.96
N LEU A 135 -5.50 -8.44 10.41
CA LEU A 135 -5.11 -8.65 9.00
C LEU A 135 -4.57 -10.06 8.71
N HIS A 136 -4.23 -10.83 9.75
CA HIS A 136 -3.84 -12.23 9.66
C HIS A 136 -5.02 -13.18 9.40
N ARG A 137 -6.25 -12.66 9.38
CA ARG A 137 -7.46 -13.42 9.08
C ARG A 137 -8.08 -12.97 7.77
N ASP A 138 -8.52 -13.91 6.94
CA ASP A 138 -9.04 -13.59 5.62
C ASP A 138 -10.32 -12.75 5.74
N PRO A 139 -10.38 -11.60 5.06
CA PRO A 139 -11.54 -10.71 5.08
C PRO A 139 -12.86 -11.37 4.62
N ALA A 140 -12.80 -12.45 3.82
CA ALA A 140 -13.99 -13.17 3.37
C ALA A 140 -14.80 -13.76 4.52
N ASN A 141 -14.17 -13.98 5.68
CA ASN A 141 -14.83 -14.49 6.88
C ASN A 141 -15.62 -13.40 7.65
N PHE A 142 -15.51 -12.13 7.26
CA PHE A 142 -16.00 -10.97 8.04
C PHE A 142 -16.89 -10.00 7.27
N GLN A 143 -17.42 -10.40 6.10
CA GLN A 143 -18.29 -9.55 5.25
C GLN A 143 -17.65 -8.18 4.92
N ILE A 144 -16.33 -8.14 4.78
CA ILE A 144 -15.60 -6.91 4.42
C ILE A 144 -15.78 -6.66 2.92
N GLU A 145 -16.01 -5.39 2.56
CA GLU A 145 -16.17 -4.96 1.17
C GLU A 145 -14.98 -5.40 0.29
N PRO A 146 -15.21 -5.85 -0.97
CA PRO A 146 -14.17 -6.47 -1.80
C PRO A 146 -12.88 -5.64 -1.96
N CYS A 147 -13.03 -4.33 -2.15
CA CYS A 147 -11.89 -3.43 -2.29
C CYS A 147 -11.08 -3.29 -0.98
N GLU A 148 -11.75 -3.27 0.17
CA GLU A 148 -11.07 -3.23 1.47
C GLU A 148 -10.45 -4.58 1.81
N ALA A 149 -11.15 -5.67 1.50
CA ALA A 149 -10.66 -7.04 1.64
C ALA A 149 -9.33 -7.22 0.90
N GLU A 150 -9.28 -6.83 -0.37
CA GLU A 150 -8.06 -6.90 -1.17
C GLU A 150 -6.94 -6.02 -0.60
N TYR A 151 -7.27 -4.81 -0.14
CA TYR A 151 -6.28 -3.93 0.49
C TYR A 151 -5.68 -4.55 1.77
N ARG A 152 -6.51 -5.21 2.58
CA ARG A 152 -6.06 -5.94 3.78
C ARG A 152 -5.15 -7.12 3.42
N ARG A 153 -5.49 -7.91 2.40
CA ARG A 153 -4.64 -9.02 1.90
C ARG A 153 -3.28 -8.52 1.43
N ARG A 154 -3.24 -7.43 0.65
CA ARG A 154 -2.00 -6.81 0.17
C ARG A 154 -1.08 -6.36 1.30
N LEU A 155 -1.65 -5.75 2.35
CA LEU A 155 -0.87 -5.34 3.52
C LEU A 155 -0.28 -6.54 4.26
N TRP A 156 -1.07 -7.59 4.46
CA TRP A 156 -0.59 -8.82 5.10
C TRP A 156 0.56 -9.45 4.30
N TRP A 157 0.35 -9.69 3.01
CA TRP A 157 1.36 -10.34 2.16
C TRP A 157 2.62 -9.48 1.97
N HIS A 158 2.50 -8.15 1.94
CA HIS A 158 3.67 -7.27 1.95
C HIS A 158 4.50 -7.44 3.23
N ILE A 159 3.86 -7.52 4.39
CA ILE A 159 4.56 -7.74 5.66
C ILE A 159 5.25 -9.11 5.68
N ILE A 160 4.57 -10.17 5.23
CA ILE A 160 5.13 -11.52 5.14
C ILE A 160 6.34 -11.56 4.20
N HIS A 161 6.25 -10.90 3.05
CA HIS A 161 7.38 -10.77 2.12
C HIS A 161 8.57 -10.06 2.78
N MET A 162 8.34 -8.93 3.46
CA MET A 162 9.41 -8.20 4.14
C MET A 162 10.04 -9.00 5.28
N ASP A 163 9.24 -9.76 6.03
CA ASP A 163 9.72 -10.68 7.07
C ASP A 163 10.66 -11.75 6.48
N GLY A 164 10.28 -12.35 5.35
CA GLY A 164 11.14 -13.29 4.62
C GLY A 164 12.46 -12.65 4.16
N VAL A 165 12.41 -11.44 3.59
CA VAL A 165 13.62 -10.69 3.17
C VAL A 165 14.55 -10.40 4.36
N VAL A 166 13.99 -9.98 5.50
CA VAL A 166 14.76 -9.74 6.72
C VAL A 166 15.34 -11.02 7.27
N ALA A 167 14.56 -12.10 7.36
CA ALA A 167 15.03 -13.40 7.85
C ALA A 167 16.21 -13.92 7.00
N MET A 168 16.09 -13.85 5.67
CA MET A 168 17.16 -14.26 4.76
C MET A 168 18.43 -13.40 4.89
N SER A 169 18.29 -12.08 5.04
CA SER A 169 19.45 -11.18 5.10
C SER A 169 20.14 -11.14 6.48
N SER A 170 19.39 -11.38 7.56
CA SER A 170 19.90 -11.36 8.94
C SER A 170 20.28 -12.74 9.51
N GLY A 171 19.78 -13.83 8.92
CA GLY A 171 19.92 -15.19 9.45
C GLY A 171 19.02 -15.47 10.66
N LEU A 172 18.10 -14.56 11.01
CA LEU A 172 17.09 -14.76 12.05
C LEU A 172 15.92 -15.60 11.50
N PRO A 173 15.20 -16.35 12.36
CA PRO A 173 13.96 -17.00 11.94
C PRO A 173 12.89 -15.96 11.58
N PRO A 174 11.98 -16.26 10.64
CA PRO A 174 10.85 -15.39 10.33
C PRO A 174 9.92 -15.26 11.54
N LEU A 175 9.21 -14.14 11.63
CA LEU A 175 8.26 -13.85 12.70
C LEU A 175 7.03 -14.77 12.66
N VAL A 176 6.63 -15.21 11.47
CA VAL A 176 5.52 -16.15 11.27
C VAL A 176 6.04 -17.36 10.50
N SER A 177 6.22 -18.46 11.21
CA SER A 177 6.71 -19.73 10.64
C SER A 177 5.64 -20.83 10.58
N ASP A 178 4.52 -20.66 11.28
CA ASP A 178 3.44 -21.65 11.37
C ASP A 178 2.18 -21.11 10.70
N GLU A 179 1.75 -21.83 9.66
CA GLU A 179 0.59 -21.53 8.82
C GLU A 179 -0.72 -21.59 9.60
N ASN A 180 -0.77 -22.22 10.79
CA ASN A 180 -1.98 -22.26 11.61
C ASN A 180 -2.34 -20.90 12.24
N TYR A 181 -1.42 -19.92 12.23
CA TYR A 181 -1.66 -18.61 12.83
C TYR A 181 -2.33 -17.59 11.91
N TRP A 182 -2.48 -17.90 10.63
CA TRP A 182 -3.12 -17.01 9.64
C TRP A 182 -3.90 -17.82 8.61
N ASP A 183 -4.90 -17.21 7.98
CA ASP A 183 -5.74 -17.89 6.97
C ASP A 183 -6.03 -17.03 5.73
N VAL A 184 -5.24 -15.96 5.56
CA VAL A 184 -5.34 -14.98 4.47
C VAL A 184 -5.09 -15.64 3.12
N ARG A 185 -6.03 -15.51 2.19
CA ARG A 185 -5.87 -15.99 0.81
C ARG A 185 -4.87 -15.14 0.04
N GLU A 186 -4.37 -15.69 -1.06
CA GLU A 186 -3.57 -14.93 -2.03
C GLU A 186 -4.31 -13.66 -2.50
N THR A 187 -3.53 -12.65 -2.91
CA THR A 187 -4.09 -11.43 -3.52
C THR A 187 -4.81 -11.76 -4.82
N SER A 188 -5.92 -11.06 -5.09
CA SER A 188 -6.73 -11.32 -6.27
C SER A 188 -5.99 -11.01 -7.57
N GLU A 189 -6.12 -11.88 -8.57
CA GLU A 189 -5.63 -11.63 -9.94
C GLU A 189 -6.59 -10.73 -10.74
N ILE A 190 -7.75 -10.41 -10.20
CA ILE A 190 -8.74 -9.53 -10.82
C ILE A 190 -8.17 -8.10 -10.86
N LYS A 191 -8.41 -7.41 -11.98
CA LYS A 191 -8.05 -5.99 -12.13
C LYS A 191 -8.66 -5.15 -11.01
N ASP A 192 -7.85 -4.26 -10.45
CA ASP A 192 -8.24 -3.38 -9.34
C ASP A 192 -9.53 -2.59 -9.61
N THR A 193 -9.73 -2.13 -10.86
CA THR A 193 -10.95 -1.39 -11.25
C THR A 193 -12.21 -2.24 -11.30
N GLN A 194 -12.08 -3.57 -11.32
CA GLN A 194 -13.19 -4.51 -11.42
C GLN A 194 -13.55 -5.15 -10.07
N LEU A 195 -12.75 -4.95 -9.02
CA LEU A 195 -13.05 -5.50 -7.70
C LEU A 195 -14.41 -5.00 -7.17
N GLY A 196 -15.24 -5.95 -6.73
CA GLY A 196 -16.61 -5.67 -6.27
C GLY A 196 -17.62 -5.37 -7.38
N THR A 197 -17.26 -5.60 -8.65
CA THR A 197 -18.20 -5.51 -9.78
C THR A 197 -18.73 -6.90 -10.16
N PRO A 198 -19.88 -7.00 -10.86
CA PRO A 198 -20.37 -8.28 -11.37
C PRO A 198 -19.39 -9.03 -12.29
N ALA A 199 -18.49 -8.30 -12.94
CA ALA A 199 -17.43 -8.89 -13.76
C ALA A 199 -16.42 -9.68 -12.90
N ALA A 200 -16.12 -9.21 -11.69
CA ALA A 200 -15.27 -9.94 -10.74
C ALA A 200 -15.95 -11.23 -10.27
N ASP A 201 -17.25 -11.19 -10.00
CA ASP A 201 -18.01 -12.38 -9.60
C ASP A 201 -18.01 -13.43 -10.70
N THR A 202 -18.22 -12.99 -11.94
CA THR A 202 -18.19 -13.85 -13.13
C THR A 202 -16.80 -14.49 -13.31
N TYR A 203 -15.72 -13.71 -13.13
CA TYR A 203 -14.34 -14.22 -13.18
C TYR A 203 -14.07 -15.28 -12.11
N ASN A 204 -14.47 -15.02 -10.87
CA ASN A 204 -14.32 -15.98 -9.77
C ASN A 204 -15.12 -17.28 -10.02
N GLN A 205 -16.31 -17.18 -10.62
CA GLN A 205 -17.10 -18.34 -11.02
C GLN A 205 -16.38 -19.17 -12.09
N PHE A 206 -15.77 -18.54 -13.10
CA PHE A 206 -14.99 -19.25 -14.12
C PHE A 206 -13.75 -19.95 -13.55
N ILE A 207 -13.08 -19.36 -12.57
CA ILE A 207 -11.99 -20.04 -11.85
C ILE A 207 -12.55 -21.25 -11.10
N ALA A 208 -13.62 -21.06 -10.33
CA ALA A 208 -14.23 -22.14 -9.54
C ALA A 208 -14.75 -23.30 -10.39
N SER A 209 -15.23 -23.03 -11.61
CA SER A 209 -15.68 -24.04 -12.57
C SER A 209 -14.57 -24.62 -13.45
N ASN A 210 -13.31 -24.18 -13.25
CA ASN A 210 -12.16 -24.53 -14.08
C ASN A 210 -12.36 -24.24 -15.58
N GLN A 211 -13.07 -23.14 -15.87
CA GLN A 211 -13.41 -22.65 -17.21
C GLN A 211 -12.67 -21.35 -17.56
N ARG A 212 -11.77 -20.86 -16.70
CA ARG A 212 -10.94 -19.69 -16.99
C ARG A 212 -10.08 -19.97 -18.22
N LEU A 213 -10.21 -19.11 -19.23
CA LEU A 213 -9.34 -19.14 -20.40
C LEU A 213 -7.92 -18.70 -20.02
N PRO A 214 -6.87 -19.24 -20.68
CA PRO A 214 -5.52 -18.71 -20.58
C PRO A 214 -5.51 -17.22 -20.91
N ASP A 215 -4.66 -16.46 -20.23
CA ASP A 215 -4.50 -15.03 -20.53
C ASP A 215 -3.98 -14.88 -21.98
N ASP A 216 -4.64 -14.01 -22.75
CA ASP A 216 -4.21 -13.66 -24.10
C ASP A 216 -3.29 -12.44 -24.03
N PRO A 217 -1.97 -12.60 -24.26
CA PRO A 217 -1.04 -11.48 -24.18
C PRO A 217 -1.28 -10.41 -25.26
N ASP A 218 -2.01 -10.74 -26.32
CA ASP A 218 -2.37 -9.81 -27.40
C ASP A 218 -3.69 -9.08 -27.12
N ASP A 219 -4.42 -9.43 -26.05
CA ASP A 219 -5.64 -8.73 -25.65
C ASP A 219 -5.28 -7.37 -24.99
N PRO A 220 -5.61 -6.23 -25.63
CA PRO A 220 -5.26 -4.90 -25.12
C PRO A 220 -5.97 -4.57 -23.80
N THR A 221 -6.97 -5.35 -23.40
CA THR A 221 -7.63 -5.17 -22.11
C THR A 221 -6.84 -5.81 -20.97
N VAL A 222 -6.06 -6.87 -21.21
CA VAL A 222 -5.35 -7.65 -20.16
C VAL A 222 -4.17 -6.88 -19.58
N CYS A 223 -3.36 -6.22 -20.43
CA CYS A 223 -2.14 -5.51 -20.02
C CYS A 223 -2.33 -4.01 -19.71
N GLY A 224 -3.53 -3.60 -19.30
CA GLY A 224 -3.87 -2.21 -19.07
C GLY A 224 -4.41 -1.58 -20.35
N GLY A 225 -5.74 -1.39 -20.37
CA GLY A 225 -6.39 -0.61 -21.41
C GLY A 225 -5.83 0.81 -21.50
N PRO A 226 -6.27 1.60 -22.50
CA PRO A 226 -5.76 2.93 -22.73
C PRO A 226 -5.80 3.76 -21.45
N SER A 227 -4.65 4.32 -21.08
CA SER A 227 -4.54 5.31 -20.02
C SER A 227 -5.16 6.61 -20.54
N TRP A 228 -6.46 6.78 -20.36
CA TRP A 228 -7.14 8.05 -20.64
C TRP A 228 -6.80 9.09 -19.56
#